data_AF-A0AAV5IG98-F1
#
_entry.id   AF-A0AAV5IG98-F1
#
_cell.length_a   1.000
_cell.length_b   1.000
_cell.length_c   1.000
_cell.angle_alpha   90.00
_cell.angle_beta   90.00
_cell.angle_gamma   90.00
#
_symmetry.space_group_name_H-M   'P 1'
#
loop_
_entity.id
_entity.type
_entity.pdbx_description
1 polymer ?
#
loop_
_entity_poly.entity_id
_entity_poly.type
_entity_poly.pdbx_seq_one_letter_code
_entity_poly.pdbx_strand_id
1 'polypeptide(L)' 'MSAYTLSKAAMNAYTRILAKKHPSFCINCVCPGFVKTDINYNTGVLTVEEGAQGPVRLALLPNGAPSGLFFNRLEESEF' A
#
# COMPACT_ATOMS: atom_id res chain seq x y z
N MET A 1 -14.34 -11.78 -9.84
CA MET A 1 -13.14 -11.31 -9.10
C MET A 1 -11.92 -11.89 -9.79
N SER A 2 -10.94 -11.07 -10.19
CA SER A 2 -9.73 -11.59 -10.84
C SER A 2 -8.75 -12.17 -9.82
N ALA A 3 -7.81 -12.99 -10.27
CA ALA A 3 -6.71 -13.48 -9.42
C ALA A 3 -5.90 -12.33 -8.79
N TYR A 4 -5.77 -11.20 -9.50
CA TYR A 4 -5.14 -9.98 -8.99
C TYR A 4 -5.93 -9.35 -7.84
N THR A 5 -7.25 -9.23 -7.98
CA THR A 5 -8.10 -8.68 -6.90
C THR A 5 -8.01 -9.56 -5.65
N LEU A 6 -8.10 -10.89 -5.81
CA LEU A 6 -7.98 -11.82 -4.68
C LEU A 6 -6.60 -11.76 -4.03
N SER A 7 -5.51 -11.68 -4.81
CA SER A 7 -4.16 -11.62 -4.26
C SER A 7 -3.90 -10.33 -3.47
N LYS A 8 -4.44 -9.19 -3.93
CA LYS A 8 -4.33 -7.91 -3.20
C LYS A 8 -5.21 -7.86 -1.95
N ALA A 9 -6.39 -8.46 -1.96
CA ALA A 9 -7.21 -8.64 -0.76
C ALA A 9 -6.49 -9.53 0.28
N ALA A 10 -5.87 -10.63 -0.15
CA ALA A 10 -5.07 -11.49 0.72
C ALA A 10 -3.84 -10.77 1.30
N MET A 11 -3.13 -9.98 0.49
CA MET A 11 -1.99 -9.15 0.93
C MET A 11 -2.42 -8.12 1.99
N ASN A 12 -3.58 -7.48 1.81
CA ASN A 12 -4.15 -6.55 2.78
C ASN A 12 -4.47 -7.25 4.12
N ALA A 13 -5.12 -8.42 4.08
CA ALA A 13 -5.37 -9.22 5.28
C ALA A 13 -4.05 -9.65 5.97
N TYR A 14 -3.05 -10.05 5.19
CA TYR A 14 -1.75 -10.47 5.70
C TYR A 14 -1.00 -9.31 6.39
N THR A 15 -1.11 -8.10 5.87
CA THR A 15 -0.56 -6.88 6.49
C THR A 15 -1.09 -6.71 7.93
N ARG A 16 -2.40 -6.90 8.15
CA ARG A 16 -3.00 -6.82 9.49
C ARG A 16 -2.50 -7.92 10.43
N ILE A 17 -2.35 -9.13 9.93
CA ILE A 17 -1.80 -10.27 10.70
C ILE A 17 -0.36 -9.96 11.14
N LEU A 18 0.47 -9.46 10.22
CA LEU A 18 1.86 -9.12 10.50
C LEU A 18 1.98 -7.95 11.49
N ALA A 19 1.20 -6.88 11.31
CA ALA A 19 1.18 -5.75 12.24
C ALA A 19 0.84 -6.18 13.68
N LYS A 20 -0.15 -7.08 13.84
CA LYS A 20 -0.49 -7.64 15.16
C LYS A 20 0.61 -8.53 15.73
N LYS A 21 1.28 -9.31 14.89
CA LYS A 21 2.35 -10.24 15.30
C LYS A 21 3.66 -9.50 15.68
N HIS A 22 3.91 -8.35 15.07
CA HIS A 22 5.13 -7.57 15.22
C HIS A 22 4.81 -6.13 15.65
N PRO A 23 4.36 -5.90 16.90
CA PRO A 23 3.88 -4.58 17.35
C PRO A 23 4.97 -3.50 17.39
N SER A 24 6.26 -3.87 17.35
CA SER A 24 7.37 -2.91 17.24
C SER A 24 7.62 -2.42 15.81
N PHE A 25 7.02 -3.05 14.80
CA PHE A 25 7.19 -2.69 13.39
C PHE A 25 6.00 -1.85 12.90
N CYS A 26 6.28 -0.88 12.04
CA CYS A 26 5.28 -0.18 11.25
C CYS A 26 5.03 -0.96 9.95
N ILE A 27 3.91 -1.68 9.85
CA ILE A 27 3.56 -2.56 8.74
C ILE A 27 2.22 -2.13 8.18
N ASN A 28 2.22 -1.48 7.02
CA ASN A 28 1.03 -0.95 6.36
C ASN A 28 0.99 -1.39 4.89
N CYS A 29 -0.18 -1.34 4.27
CA CYS A 29 -0.32 -1.56 2.83
C CYS A 29 -0.84 -0.29 2.13
N VAL A 30 -0.51 -0.13 0.86
CA VAL A 30 -0.83 1.08 0.10
C VAL A 30 -1.21 0.76 -1.34
N CYS A 31 -2.26 1.40 -1.83
CA CYS A 31 -2.56 1.50 -3.26
C CYS A 31 -1.84 2.73 -3.81
N PRO A 32 -0.90 2.60 -4.76
CA PRO A 32 -0.18 3.74 -5.33
C PRO A 32 -1.04 4.56 -6.31
N GLY A 33 -2.28 4.13 -6.59
CA GLY A 33 -3.15 4.70 -7.62
C GLY A 33 -2.91 4.07 -8.99
N PHE A 34 -3.44 4.73 -10.04
CA PHE A 34 -3.33 4.26 -11.42
C PHE A 34 -2.11 4.89 -12.13
N VAL A 35 -0.98 4.20 -12.00
CA VAL A 35 0.37 4.69 -12.36
C VAL A 35 0.81 4.18 -13.73
N LYS A 36 1.35 5.04 -14.59
CA LYS A 36 1.89 4.68 -15.91
C LYS A 36 3.11 3.77 -15.78
N THR A 37 2.92 2.45 -15.95
CA THR A 37 3.98 1.44 -15.88
C THR A 37 3.72 0.33 -16.90
N ASP A 38 4.63 -0.63 -17.04
CA ASP A 38 4.42 -1.72 -17.99
C ASP A 38 3.22 -2.63 -17.63
N ILE A 39 2.83 -2.72 -16.35
CA ILE A 39 1.69 -3.55 -15.91
C ILE A 39 0.36 -3.13 -16.54
N ASN A 40 0.25 -1.85 -16.91
CA ASN A 40 -0.91 -1.27 -17.57
C ASN A 40 -0.53 -0.66 -18.92
N TYR A 41 0.51 -1.18 -19.59
CA TYR A 41 0.93 -0.74 -20.92
C TYR A 41 1.20 0.77 -21.00
N ASN A 42 1.74 1.34 -19.92
CA ASN A 42 2.01 2.77 -19.75
C ASN A 42 0.74 3.65 -19.85
N THR A 43 -0.44 3.06 -19.65
CA THR A 43 -1.70 3.78 -19.43
C THR A 43 -1.81 4.16 -17.95
N GLY A 44 -2.33 5.33 -17.61
CA GLY A 44 -2.30 5.81 -16.23
C GLY A 44 -2.51 7.31 -16.14
N VAL A 45 -3.00 7.79 -15.00
CA VAL A 45 -3.14 9.23 -14.74
C VAL A 45 -1.97 9.78 -13.92
N LEU A 46 -1.21 8.91 -13.25
CA LEU A 46 -0.05 9.26 -12.42
C LEU A 46 1.27 8.84 -13.09
N THR A 47 2.31 9.64 -12.86
CA THR A 47 3.71 9.30 -13.11
C THR A 47 4.24 8.29 -12.07
N VAL A 48 5.39 7.67 -12.38
CA VAL A 48 6.04 6.71 -11.46
C VAL A 48 6.42 7.41 -10.15
N GLU A 49 6.92 8.64 -10.24
CA GLU A 49 7.30 9.47 -9.10
C GLU A 49 6.09 9.78 -8.21
N GLU A 50 4.95 10.15 -8.78
CA GLU A 50 3.70 10.37 -8.03
C GLU A 50 3.18 9.09 -7.38
N GLY A 51 3.28 7.94 -8.06
CA GLY A 51 2.91 6.64 -7.53
C GLY A 51 3.80 6.17 -6.37
N ALA A 52 5.07 6.56 -6.37
CA ALA A 52 6.04 6.18 -5.35
C ALA A 52 5.87 6.95 -4.03
N GLN A 53 5.20 8.12 -4.04
CA GLN A 53 5.06 8.98 -2.86
C GLN A 53 4.45 8.25 -1.64
N GLY A 54 3.39 7.46 -1.86
CA GLY A 54 2.72 6.70 -0.80
C GLY A 54 3.64 5.67 -0.13
N PRO A 55 4.19 4.69 -0.89
CA PRO A 55 5.16 3.73 -0.37
C PRO A 55 6.37 4.37 0.33
N VAL A 56 6.97 5.41 -0.26
CA VAL A 56 8.13 6.09 0.32
C VAL A 56 7.76 6.79 1.63
N ARG A 57 6.62 7.47 1.69
CA ARG A 57 6.14 8.08 2.94
C ARG A 57 5.98 7.05 4.05
N LEU A 58 5.38 5.89 3.75
CA LEU A 58 5.18 4.83 4.75
C LEU A 58 6.50 4.21 5.21
N ALA A 59 7.48 4.06 4.31
CA ALA A 59 8.80 3.55 4.65
C ALA A 59 9.61 4.50 5.57
N LEU A 60 9.31 5.80 5.53
CA LEU A 60 9.97 6.85 6.31
C LEU A 60 9.21 7.28 7.56
N LEU A 61 8.13 6.59 7.92
CA LEU A 61 7.39 6.89 9.14
C LEU A 61 8.29 6.75 10.39
N PRO A 62 8.12 7.62 11.40
CA PRO A 62 8.87 7.51 12.64
C PRO A 62 8.50 6.21 13.37
N ASN A 63 9.42 5.74 14.21
CA ASN A 63 9.15 4.63 15.11
C ASN A 63 7.91 4.91 15.98
N GLY A 64 7.04 3.92 16.15
CA GLY A 64 5.77 4.07 16.88
C GLY A 64 4.62 4.66 16.07
N ALA A 65 4.81 4.94 14.78
CA ALA A 65 3.71 5.32 13.89
C ALA A 65 2.64 4.20 13.77
N PRO A 66 1.40 4.54 13.40
CA PRO A 66 0.32 3.58 13.22
C PRO A 66 0.69 2.44 12.27
N SER A 67 0.22 1.23 12.60
CA SER A 67 0.56 -0.03 11.91
C SER A 67 -0.72 -0.84 11.68
N GLY A 68 -0.75 -1.65 10.62
CA GLY A 68 -1.89 -2.47 10.25
C GLY A 68 -2.99 -1.73 9.49
N LEU A 69 -2.66 -0.62 8.84
CA LEU A 69 -3.57 0.24 8.10
C LEU A 69 -3.43 0.06 6.58
N PHE A 70 -4.47 0.48 5.86
CA PHE A 70 -4.47 0.60 4.41
C PHE A 70 -4.48 2.08 4.01
N PHE A 71 -3.70 2.41 2.98
CA PHE A 71 -3.62 3.76 2.43
C PHE A 71 -4.01 3.77 0.95
N ASN A 72 -4.88 4.69 0.56
CA ASN A 72 -5.08 5.04 -0.84
C ASN A 72 -4.22 6.25 -1.17
N ARG A 73 -3.12 6.03 -1.88
CA ARG A 73 -2.03 7.00 -2.06
C ARG A 73 -1.47 7.50 -0.73
N LEU A 74 -1.81 8.73 -0.32
CA LEU A 74 -1.30 9.37 0.89
C LEU A 74 -2.31 9.35 2.05
N GLU A 75 -3.57 9.01 1.76
CA GLU A 75 -4.67 9.06 2.70
C GLU A 75 -4.94 7.67 3.29
N GLU A 76 -5.17 7.61 4.60
CA GLU A 76 -5.66 6.40 5.24
C GLU A 76 -7.07 6.07 4.74
N SER A 77 -7.36 4.79 4.54
CA SER A 77 -8.63 4.33 4.02
C SER A 77 -9.07 3.02 4.68
N GLU A 78 -10.32 2.65 4.47
CA GLU A 78 -10.86 1.37 4.91
C GLU A 78 -10.36 0.22 4.02
N PHE A 79 -10.29 -0.97 4.60
CA PHE A 79 -9.80 -2.19 3.94
C PHE A 79 -10.76 -2.78 2.90
#